data_AF-A0A078BJ46-F1
#
_entry.id   AF-A0A078BJ46-F1
#
_cell.length_a   1.000
_cell.length_b   1.000
_cell.length_c   1.000
_cell.angle_alpha   90.00
_cell.angle_beta   90.00
_cell.angle_gamma   90.00
#
_symmetry.space_group_name_H-M   'P 1'
#
loop_
_entity.id
_entity.type
_entity.pdbx_description
1 polymer ?
#
loop_
_entity_poly.entity_id
_entity_poly.type
_entity_poly.pdbx_seq_one_letter_code
_entity_poly.pdbx_strand_id
1 'polypeptide(L)'
;MKTLAFLSGIVFGIGLLVSGMTDPAKVIAFLDIAGPWDPSLILVMVTAVVVALVPMQLAQRRARSLVGEKIAFPSTRGITGKLILGSAIFGIGWGMTGLCPGPSLASLAASTWQEWVFFSSMVAGMIGFELWQRMGQRTRSASAAPLVAATSRKT
;
A
#
# COMPACT_ATOMS: atom_id res chain seq x y z
N MET A 1 5.36 -13.31 -17.02
CA MET A 1 5.11 -12.43 -15.84
C MET A 1 3.98 -11.45 -16.08
N LYS A 2 4.02 -10.67 -17.18
CA LYS A 2 2.95 -9.69 -17.52
C LYS A 2 1.54 -10.31 -17.65
N THR A 3 1.44 -11.50 -18.21
CA THR A 3 0.16 -12.23 -18.36
C THR A 3 -0.43 -12.68 -17.02
N LEU A 4 0.40 -13.23 -16.12
CA LEU A 4 -0.03 -13.61 -14.77
C LEU A 4 -0.45 -12.39 -13.94
N ALA A 5 0.27 -11.28 -14.03
CA ALA A 5 -0.09 -10.02 -13.37
C ALA A 5 -1.44 -9.48 -13.88
N PHE A 6 -1.66 -9.54 -15.20
CA PHE A 6 -2.92 -9.13 -15.82
C PHE A 6 -4.10 -10.03 -15.39
N LEU A 7 -3.92 -11.35 -15.42
CA LEU A 7 -4.90 -12.33 -14.93
C LEU A 7 -5.22 -12.11 -13.45
N SER A 8 -4.21 -11.92 -12.59
CA SER A 8 -4.44 -11.62 -11.17
C SER A 8 -5.18 -10.31 -10.97
N GLY A 9 -4.90 -9.30 -11.80
CA GLY A 9 -5.61 -8.02 -11.78
C GLY A 9 -7.08 -8.16 -12.16
N ILE A 10 -7.40 -8.96 -13.17
CA ILE A 10 -8.78 -9.26 -13.57
C ILE A 10 -9.51 -10.01 -12.46
N VAL A 11 -8.92 -11.07 -11.91
CA VAL A 11 -9.54 -11.85 -10.82
C VAL A 11 -9.79 -10.97 -9.60
N PHE A 12 -8.82 -10.11 -9.25
CA PHE A 12 -8.96 -9.16 -8.15
C PHE A 12 -10.06 -8.13 -8.41
N GLY A 13 -10.10 -7.54 -9.62
CA GLY A 13 -11.13 -6.58 -10.01
C GLY A 13 -12.55 -7.18 -9.98
N ILE A 14 -12.71 -8.40 -10.50
CA ILE A 14 -13.99 -9.13 -10.43
C ILE A 14 -14.38 -9.37 -8.96
N GLY A 15 -13.44 -9.77 -8.10
CA GLY A 15 -13.68 -9.92 -6.67
C GLY A 15 -14.12 -8.62 -5.98
N LEU A 16 -13.55 -7.48 -6.37
CA LEU A 16 -13.97 -6.16 -5.84
C LEU A 16 -15.39 -5.79 -6.28
N LEU A 17 -15.73 -6.05 -7.55
CA LEU A 17 -17.08 -5.79 -8.08
C LEU A 17 -18.14 -6.67 -7.39
N VAL A 18 -17.85 -7.97 -7.23
CA VAL A 18 -18.79 -8.91 -6.59
C VAL A 18 -18.95 -8.64 -5.10
N SER A 19 -17.89 -8.19 -4.42
CA SER A 19 -17.95 -7.86 -2.99
C SER A 19 -18.61 -6.51 -2.68
N GLY A 20 -18.81 -5.65 -3.68
CA GLY A 20 -19.38 -4.31 -3.49
C GLY A 20 -18.47 -3.34 -2.74
N MET A 21 -17.17 -3.66 -2.59
CA MET A 21 -16.16 -2.80 -1.95
C MET A 21 -15.87 -1.50 -2.72
N THR A 22 -16.34 -1.40 -3.95
CA THR A 22 -16.23 -0.19 -4.79
C THR A 22 -17.18 0.92 -4.35
N ASP A 23 -18.19 0.60 -3.52
CA ASP A 23 -19.15 1.58 -3.01
C ASP A 23 -18.70 2.14 -1.64
N PRO A 24 -18.42 3.46 -1.54
CA PRO A 24 -18.04 4.08 -0.26
C PRO A 24 -19.14 4.01 0.79
N ALA A 25 -20.42 3.95 0.41
CA ALA A 25 -21.53 3.83 1.37
C ALA A 25 -21.48 2.50 2.12
N LYS A 26 -21.10 1.40 1.44
CA LYS A 26 -20.87 0.09 2.07
C LYS A 26 -19.74 0.18 3.10
N VAL A 27 -18.63 0.84 2.76
CA VAL A 27 -17.47 0.97 3.65
C VAL A 27 -17.80 1.82 4.88
N ILE A 28 -18.54 2.92 4.70
CA ILE A 28 -18.98 3.78 5.80
C ILE A 28 -19.98 3.04 6.69
N ALA A 29 -20.93 2.29 6.13
CA ALA A 29 -21.87 1.46 6.89
C ALA A 29 -21.19 0.32 7.69
N PHE A 30 -20.02 -0.15 7.23
CA PHE A 30 -19.20 -1.08 8.00
C PHE A 30 -18.45 -0.39 9.16
N LEU A 31 -17.96 0.84 8.95
CA LEU A 31 -17.28 1.65 9.98
C LEU A 31 -18.25 2.24 11.00
N ASP A 32 -19.52 2.39 10.65
CA ASP A 32 -20.57 2.95 11.51
C ASP A 32 -21.09 1.92 12.54
N ILE A 33 -20.28 1.69 13.57
CA ILE A 33 -20.58 0.79 14.69
C ILE A 33 -21.69 1.38 15.60
N ALA A 34 -22.00 2.67 15.48
CA ALA A 34 -23.00 3.38 16.28
C ALA A 34 -24.37 3.51 15.60
N GLY A 35 -24.48 3.16 14.31
CA GLY A 35 -25.69 3.25 13.49
C GLY A 35 -26.15 1.90 12.90
N PRO A 36 -26.75 1.87 11.69
CA PRO A 36 -27.18 0.64 11.01
C PRO A 36 -25.97 -0.11 10.44
N TRP A 37 -25.26 -0.81 11.32
CA TRP A 37 -24.01 -1.50 11.03
C TRP A 37 -24.20 -2.72 10.10
N ASP A 38 -23.48 -2.74 8.97
CA ASP A 38 -23.47 -3.87 8.00
C ASP A 38 -22.18 -4.72 8.15
N PRO A 39 -22.24 -5.92 8.76
CA PRO A 39 -21.06 -6.76 8.99
C PRO A 39 -20.55 -7.49 7.74
N SER A 40 -21.21 -7.34 6.59
CA SER A 40 -20.86 -8.07 5.35
C SER A 40 -19.41 -7.86 4.90
N LEU A 41 -18.84 -6.69 5.17
CA LEU A 41 -17.46 -6.35 4.81
C LEU A 41 -16.39 -7.04 5.67
N ILE A 42 -16.73 -7.48 6.88
CA ILE A 42 -15.79 -8.21 7.75
C ILE A 42 -15.37 -9.51 7.10
N LEU A 43 -16.32 -10.24 6.52
CA LEU A 43 -16.06 -11.53 5.89
C LEU A 43 -15.11 -11.36 4.69
N VAL A 44 -15.30 -10.30 3.91
CA VAL A 44 -14.42 -9.96 2.79
C VAL A 44 -13.02 -9.59 3.29
N MET A 45 -12.91 -8.72 4.28
CA MET A 45 -11.63 -8.29 4.85
C MET A 45 -10.86 -9.46 5.49
N VAL A 46 -11.52 -10.27 6.33
CA VAL A 46 -10.89 -11.43 6.99
C VAL A 46 -10.43 -12.45 5.96
N THR A 47 -11.26 -12.76 4.95
CA THR A 47 -10.90 -13.69 3.89
C THR A 47 -9.71 -13.16 3.09
N ALA A 48 -9.72 -11.88 2.71
CA ALA A 48 -8.60 -11.25 2.00
C ALA A 48 -7.30 -11.31 2.80
N VAL A 49 -7.35 -11.02 4.11
CA VAL A 49 -6.20 -11.10 5.01
C VAL A 49 -5.68 -12.53 5.12
N VAL A 50 -6.54 -13.52 5.34
CA VAL A 50 -6.13 -14.93 5.44
C VAL A 50 -5.51 -15.41 4.13
N VAL A 51 -6.15 -15.11 3.00
CA VAL A 51 -5.67 -15.49 1.65
C VAL A 51 -4.35 -14.79 1.31
N ALA A 52 -4.09 -13.58 1.81
CA ALA A 52 -2.80 -12.90 1.63
C ALA A 52 -1.71 -13.42 2.59
N LEU A 53 -2.06 -13.71 3.84
CA LEU A 53 -1.12 -14.15 4.88
C LEU A 53 -0.46 -15.49 4.54
N VAL A 54 -1.23 -16.48 4.09
CA VAL A 54 -0.72 -17.82 3.76
C VAL A 54 0.41 -17.78 2.71
N PRO A 55 0.22 -17.20 1.50
CA PRO A 55 1.27 -17.10 0.50
C PRO A 55 2.38 -16.15 0.94
N MET A 56 2.10 -15.09 1.71
CA MET A 56 3.15 -14.23 2.26
C MET A 56 4.06 -14.97 3.24
N GLN A 57 3.51 -15.77 4.17
CA GLN A 57 4.28 -16.57 5.10
C GLN A 57 5.10 -17.65 4.37
N LEU A 58 4.51 -18.28 3.35
CA LEU A 58 5.21 -19.24 2.52
C LEU A 58 6.32 -18.58 1.68
N ALA A 59 6.08 -17.37 1.19
CA ALA A 59 7.06 -16.56 0.46
C ALA A 59 8.21 -16.12 1.39
N GLN A 60 7.94 -15.76 2.65
CA GLN A 60 8.98 -15.40 3.62
C GLN A 60 9.94 -16.56 3.92
N ARG A 61 9.48 -17.80 3.79
CA ARG A 61 10.31 -19.01 3.96
C ARG A 61 11.10 -19.39 2.71
N ARG A 62 10.87 -18.71 1.57
CA ARG A 62 11.53 -19.02 0.29
C ARG A 62 12.38 -17.86 -0.22
N ALA A 63 13.62 -18.14 -0.61
CA ALA A 63 14.51 -17.15 -1.22
C ALA A 63 14.14 -16.84 -2.69
N ARG A 64 13.34 -17.71 -3.32
CA ARG A 64 12.88 -17.57 -4.71
C ARG A 64 11.37 -17.77 -4.81
N SER A 65 10.74 -16.97 -5.66
CA SER A 65 9.36 -17.13 -6.11
C SER A 65 9.19 -18.46 -6.84
N LEU A 66 7.96 -18.95 -6.93
CA LEU A 66 7.61 -20.13 -7.73
C LEU A 66 8.00 -19.98 -9.21
N VAL A 67 8.19 -18.75 -9.68
CA VAL A 67 8.60 -18.40 -11.04
C VAL A 67 10.12 -18.17 -11.15
N GLY A 68 10.89 -18.43 -10.08
CA GLY A 68 12.35 -18.37 -10.06
C GLY A 68 12.97 -17.01 -9.74
N GLU A 69 12.16 -15.94 -9.60
CA GLU A 69 12.66 -14.62 -9.22
C GLU A 69 13.03 -14.51 -7.74
N LYS A 70 14.01 -13.67 -7.42
CA LYS A 70 14.37 -13.38 -6.02
C LYS A 70 13.24 -12.60 -5.36
N ILE A 71 12.75 -13.09 -4.24
CA ILE A 71 11.77 -12.34 -3.44
C ILE A 71 12.54 -11.28 -2.65
N ALA A 72 12.45 -10.03 -3.10
CA ALA A 72 13.06 -8.89 -2.41
C ALA A 72 12.18 -8.47 -1.23
N PHE A 73 12.44 -9.00 -0.04
CA PHE A 73 11.85 -8.46 1.17
C PHE A 73 12.64 -7.22 1.62
N PRO A 74 11.97 -6.09 1.94
CA PRO A 74 12.64 -4.91 2.47
C PRO A 74 13.30 -5.26 3.82
N SER A 75 14.58 -4.91 3.97
CA SER A 75 15.41 -5.23 5.15
C SER A 75 15.14 -4.34 6.37
N THR A 76 14.34 -3.29 6.22
CA THR A 76 14.06 -2.31 7.27
C THR A 76 12.92 -2.79 8.17
N ARG A 77 13.29 -3.43 9.28
CA ARG A 77 12.38 -4.05 10.25
C ARG A 77 12.23 -3.22 11.53
N GLY A 78 12.06 -1.91 11.39
CA GLY A 78 11.93 -0.99 12.53
C GLY A 78 10.66 -0.16 12.43
N ILE A 79 9.84 -0.18 13.47
CA ILE A 79 8.74 0.77 13.62
C ILE A 79 9.38 2.13 13.90
N THR A 80 9.32 3.03 12.92
CA THR A 80 9.84 4.40 13.06
C THR A 80 8.69 5.35 13.42
N GLY A 81 8.98 6.41 14.18
CA GLY A 81 7.96 7.43 14.49
C GLY A 81 7.31 8.05 13.24
N LYS A 82 8.06 8.14 12.13
CA LYS A 82 7.54 8.55 10.82
C LYS A 82 6.49 7.58 10.26
N LEU A 83 6.70 6.28 10.45
CA LEU A 83 5.76 5.24 10.01
C LEU A 83 4.48 5.28 10.85
N ILE A 84 4.59 5.43 12.17
CA ILE A 84 3.44 5.57 13.06
C ILE A 84 2.61 6.79 12.66
N LEU A 85 3.26 7.97 12.56
CA LEU A 85 2.58 9.21 12.20
C LEU A 85 1.92 9.13 10.81
N GLY A 86 2.64 8.59 9.82
CA GLY A 86 2.10 8.37 8.48
C GLY A 86 0.90 7.43 8.48
N SER A 87 0.97 6.30 9.19
CA SER A 87 -0.13 5.34 9.30
C SER A 87 -1.36 5.91 10.00
N ALA A 88 -1.17 6.77 11.01
CA ALA A 88 -2.25 7.44 11.71
C ALA A 88 -2.97 8.45 10.80
N ILE A 89 -2.22 9.34 10.13
CA ILE A 89 -2.80 10.33 9.20
C ILE A 89 -3.52 9.63 8.04
N PHE A 90 -2.90 8.58 7.49
CA PHE A 90 -3.49 7.78 6.43
C PHE A 90 -4.78 7.08 6.88
N GLY A 91 -4.78 6.47 8.08
CA GLY A 91 -5.95 5.82 8.66
C GLY A 91 -7.10 6.79 8.93
N ILE A 92 -6.80 7.99 9.44
CA ILE A 92 -7.80 9.05 9.65
C ILE A 92 -8.43 9.48 8.32
N GLY A 93 -7.62 9.71 7.28
CA GLY A 93 -8.12 10.07 5.95
C GLY A 93 -8.99 8.98 5.32
N TRP A 94 -8.59 7.71 5.47
CA TRP A 94 -9.38 6.57 5.00
C TRP A 94 -10.72 6.44 5.76
N GLY A 95 -10.70 6.52 7.09
CA GLY A 95 -11.90 6.40 7.92
C GLY A 95 -12.92 7.51 7.67
N MET A 96 -12.47 8.75 7.41
CA MET A 96 -13.36 9.87 7.11
C MET A 96 -14.01 9.79 5.72
N THR A 97 -13.32 9.20 4.74
CA THR A 97 -13.79 9.17 3.35
C THR A 97 -14.45 7.84 2.96
N GLY A 98 -14.18 6.76 3.70
CA GLY A 98 -14.59 5.41 3.34
C GLY A 98 -13.88 4.88 2.08
N LEU A 99 -12.90 5.59 1.53
CA LEU A 99 -12.26 5.25 0.25
C LEU A 99 -10.94 4.51 0.46
N CYS A 100 -10.94 3.20 0.24
CA CYS A 100 -9.72 2.39 0.32
C CYS A 100 -8.86 2.58 -0.95
N PRO A 101 -7.51 2.71 -0.85
CA PRO A 101 -6.63 2.95 -2.01
C PRO A 101 -6.68 1.85 -3.08
N GLY A 102 -7.02 0.61 -2.69
CA GLY A 102 -7.15 -0.51 -3.62
C GLY A 102 -8.42 -0.40 -4.49
N PRO A 103 -9.61 -0.37 -3.86
CA PRO A 103 -10.86 -0.11 -4.55
C PRO A 103 -10.90 1.22 -5.30
N SER A 104 -10.26 2.30 -4.80
CA SER A 104 -10.26 3.57 -5.53
C SER A 104 -9.64 3.46 -6.93
N LEU A 105 -8.63 2.59 -7.10
CA LEU A 105 -8.04 2.34 -8.42
C LEU A 105 -9.01 1.57 -9.34
N ALA A 106 -9.82 0.68 -8.78
CA ALA A 106 -10.85 -0.03 -9.53
C ALA A 106 -12.06 0.88 -9.85
N SER A 107 -12.50 1.69 -8.88
CA SER A 107 -13.62 2.63 -9.00
C SER A 107 -13.32 3.86 -9.87
N LEU A 108 -12.05 4.19 -10.12
CA LEU A 108 -11.66 5.16 -11.15
C LEU A 108 -12.24 4.81 -12.53
N ALA A 109 -12.40 3.52 -12.82
CA ALA A 109 -13.05 3.05 -14.05
C ALA A 109 -14.57 3.32 -14.08
N ALA A 110 -15.20 3.52 -12.92
CA ALA A 110 -16.61 3.89 -12.78
C ALA A 110 -16.87 5.42 -12.91
N SER A 111 -15.81 6.22 -13.08
CA SER A 111 -15.80 7.65 -13.45
C SER A 111 -16.56 8.63 -12.53
N THR A 112 -16.63 8.35 -11.23
CA THR A 112 -17.22 9.27 -10.25
C THR A 112 -16.21 10.33 -9.80
N TRP A 113 -16.66 11.57 -9.61
CA TRP A 113 -15.78 12.75 -9.41
C TRP A 113 -14.96 12.67 -8.11
N GLN A 114 -15.55 12.07 -7.07
CA GLN A 114 -14.95 11.95 -5.74
C GLN A 114 -13.69 11.06 -5.75
N GLU A 115 -13.69 9.98 -6.53
CA GLU A 115 -12.58 9.04 -6.66
C GLU A 115 -11.41 9.68 -7.40
N TRP A 116 -11.69 10.48 -8.43
CA TRP A 116 -10.67 11.24 -9.14
C TRP A 116 -9.97 12.26 -8.23
N VAL A 117 -10.72 12.96 -7.37
CA VAL A 117 -10.17 13.91 -6.41
C VAL A 117 -9.30 13.17 -5.38
N PHE A 118 -9.82 12.10 -4.77
CA PHE A 118 -9.06 11.29 -3.80
C PHE A 118 -7.77 10.74 -4.39
N PHE A 119 -7.86 10.13 -5.58
CA PHE A 119 -6.71 9.55 -6.26
C PHE A 119 -5.66 10.60 -6.61
N SER A 120 -6.09 11.75 -7.14
CA SER A 120 -5.18 12.86 -7.48
C SER A 120 -4.47 13.40 -6.23
N SER A 121 -5.20 13.58 -5.12
CA SER A 121 -4.60 13.98 -3.84
C SER A 121 -3.62 12.94 -3.29
N MET A 122 -3.95 11.64 -3.40
CA MET A 122 -3.05 10.56 -3.00
C MET A 122 -1.75 10.57 -3.81
N VAL A 123 -1.86 10.68 -5.14
CA VAL A 123 -0.71 10.74 -6.05
C VAL A 123 0.14 11.99 -5.76
N ALA A 124 -0.49 13.15 -5.54
CA ALA A 124 0.21 14.37 -5.17
C ALA A 124 0.98 14.20 -3.85
N GLY A 125 0.38 13.55 -2.84
CA GLY A 125 1.04 13.23 -1.57
C GLY A 125 2.23 12.29 -1.73
N MET A 126 2.10 11.24 -2.54
CA MET A 126 3.20 10.32 -2.83
C MET A 126 4.36 11.03 -3.55
N ILE A 127 4.07 11.83 -4.57
CA ILE A 127 5.08 12.61 -5.30
C ILE A 127 5.75 13.63 -4.38
N GLY A 128 4.96 14.35 -3.57
CA GLY A 128 5.49 15.33 -2.62
C GLY A 128 6.43 14.69 -1.60
N PHE A 129 6.05 13.53 -1.05
CA PHE A 129 6.90 12.80 -0.11
C PHE A 129 8.16 12.23 -0.76
N GLU A 130 8.04 11.68 -1.97
CA GLU A 130 9.17 11.18 -2.75
C GLU A 130 10.18 12.30 -3.06
N LEU A 131 9.71 13.47 -3.47
CA LEU A 131 10.55 14.65 -3.68
C LEU A 131 11.22 15.10 -2.38
N TRP A 132 10.49 15.11 -1.26
CA TRP A 132 11.03 15.44 0.06
C TRP A 132 12.13 14.46 0.48
N GLN A 133 11.94 13.16 0.26
CA GLN A 133 12.94 12.15 0.56
C GLN A 133 14.18 12.27 -0.33
N ARG A 134 14.00 12.52 -1.64
CA ARG A 134 15.12 12.74 -2.58
C ARG A 134 15.98 13.93 -2.16
N MET A 135 15.36 15.02 -1.69
CA MET A 135 16.08 16.18 -1.18
C MET A 135 16.88 15.86 0.09
N GLY A 136 16.32 15.09 1.02
CA GLY A 136 17.01 14.66 2.25
C GLY A 136 18.08 13.58 2.07
N GLN A 137 17.94 12.71 1.06
CA GLN A 137 18.97 11.72 0.71
C GLN A 137 20.18 12.36 0.04
N ARG A 138 19.98 13.38 -0.81
CA ARG A 138 21.09 14.16 -1.40
C ARG A 138 22.01 14.76 -0.34
N THR A 139 21.44 15.26 0.76
CA THR A 139 22.21 15.84 1.87
C THR A 139 22.99 14.78 2.67
N ARG A 140 22.42 13.57 2.86
CA ARG A 140 23.12 12.44 3.53
C ARG A 140 24.24 11.84 2.68
N SER A 141 24.04 11.68 1.38
CA SER A 141 25.08 11.18 0.46
C SER A 141 26.23 12.18 0.31
N ALA A 142 25.97 13.49 0.34
CA ALA A 142 27.02 14.51 0.33
C ALA A 142 27.87 14.50 1.62
N SER A 143 27.27 14.20 2.78
CA SER A 143 27.99 14.14 4.06
C SER A 143 28.79 12.84 4.27
N ALA A 144 28.50 11.76 3.53
CA ALA A 144 29.22 10.49 3.64
C ALA A 144 30.53 10.44 2.83
N ALA A 145 30.79 11.45 1.99
CA ALA A 145 31.86 11.43 1.00
C ALA A 145 33.32 11.69 1.47
N PRO A 146 33.68 12.19 2.69
CA PRO A 146 35.10 12.38 3.01
C PRO A 146 35.77 11.25 3.80
N LEU A 147 35.05 10.38 4.51
CA LEU A 147 35.70 9.46 5.47
C LEU A 147 36.31 8.18 4.85
N VAL A 148 35.94 7.80 3.64
CA VAL A 148 36.50 6.60 2.97
C VAL A 148 37.82 6.90 2.25
N ALA A 149 38.11 8.17 1.92
CA ALA A 149 39.32 8.55 1.18
C ALA A 149 40.58 8.62 2.05
N ALA A 150 40.47 8.63 3.38
CA ALA A 150 41.60 8.78 4.31
C ALA A 150 42.21 7.45 4.81
N THR A 151 41.55 6.31 4.62
CA THR A 151 42.01 5.00 5.12
C THR A 151 42.70 4.11 4.08
N SER A 152 42.79 4.54 2.82
CA SER A 152 43.47 3.79 1.74
C SER A 152 44.83 4.41 1.37
N ARG A 153 45.63 4.80 2.36
CA ARG A 153 47.03 5.21 2.15
C ARG A 153 47.91 4.84 3.35
N LYS A 154 47.86 3.58 3.80
CA LYS A 154 48.90 2.94 4.63
C LYS A 154 48.77 1.42 4.51
N THR A 155 49.38 0.86 3.48
CA THR A 155 50.16 -0.40 3.44
C THR A 155 50.67 -0.57 2.02
#